data_AF-A0AAD8XEZ8-F1
#
_entry.id   AF-A0AAD8XEZ8-F1
#
_cell.length_a   1.000
_cell.length_b   1.000
_cell.length_c   1.000
_cell.angle_alpha   90.00
_cell.angle_beta   90.00
_cell.angle_gamma   90.00
#
_symmetry.space_group_name_H-M   'P 1'
#
loop_
_entity.id
_entity.type
_entity.pdbx_description
1 polymer ?
#
loop_
_entity_poly.entity_id
_entity_poly.type
_entity_poly.pdbx_seq_one_letter_code
_entity_poly.pdbx_strand_id
1 'polypeptide(L)'
;MDTPTCPPPRDDREKEILDKLVAIRDRLLLLKQDRTTYIRSQDVLPLYEETIEQVRLLNEARTSDRREENRVDRVLESCFQLLSLFFMTIGRNNEAPAAYALTSTVRRLLDHLTEVDLYSIKDLESISHTLTKLEQNVKTTETEYPPYLITLLSNRLELCDKSLANLRKRLERFEDPLPKTYEKLISILRSMSLANTRTKFSPSEVQKLQAQLREIEEKRQEGKLLTSDGKTPGGFDEVTALLEKCLLWSDFVLQRKGVIPDSFKPTYDILFRIRNELEKLSITQAWSLREADLFDFQRQLDKIDESRIEGNWVDDEGKPAELYVQRTMLYLIRRSYAYIYSLMISSEPVSEALLPIYNQLQTLKRCLIEVKNSGGVQSVRELYPYSMKLHSIDNMRQDGKFMINDDIPEGQGSVTELLAECFELNYELRVAAEEQAEA
;
A
#
# COMPACT_ATOMS: atom_id res chain seq x y z
N MET A 1 17.30 -14.57 -11.53
CA MET A 1 16.88 -13.63 -12.58
C MET A 1 16.11 -14.49 -13.56
N ASP A 2 14.80 -14.34 -13.67
CA ASP A 2 13.96 -14.76 -14.83
C ASP A 2 12.49 -14.47 -14.48
N THR A 3 12.07 -13.28 -14.92
CA THR A 3 10.69 -12.88 -15.25
C THR A 3 10.39 -13.42 -16.68
N PRO A 4 9.14 -13.43 -17.17
CA PRO A 4 8.83 -13.91 -18.52
C PRO A 4 9.79 -13.32 -19.56
N THR A 5 10.20 -14.11 -20.55
CA THR A 5 11.11 -13.71 -21.63
C THR A 5 10.58 -12.45 -22.31
N CYS A 6 11.06 -11.29 -21.86
CA CYS A 6 10.78 -10.02 -22.51
C CYS A 6 11.64 -9.94 -23.78
N PRO A 7 11.11 -9.36 -24.87
CA PRO A 7 11.90 -9.15 -26.07
C PRO A 7 13.24 -8.45 -25.76
N PRO A 8 14.33 -8.79 -26.46
CA PRO A 8 15.61 -8.10 -26.30
C PRO A 8 15.51 -6.63 -26.74
N PRO A 9 16.52 -5.80 -26.39
CA PRO A 9 16.64 -4.45 -26.94
C PRO A 9 16.55 -4.43 -28.47
N ARG A 10 15.97 -3.37 -29.03
CA ARG A 10 15.69 -3.29 -30.47
C ARG A 10 16.94 -3.06 -31.31
N ASP A 11 17.84 -2.23 -30.79
CA ASP A 11 19.06 -1.83 -31.48
C ASP A 11 20.22 -1.67 -30.48
N ASP A 12 21.40 -1.35 -31.01
CA ASP A 12 22.59 -1.15 -30.19
C ASP A 12 22.46 0.05 -29.25
N ARG A 13 21.65 1.07 -29.59
CA ARG A 13 21.43 2.24 -28.72
C ARG A 13 20.60 1.86 -27.49
N GLU A 14 19.50 1.13 -27.68
CA GLU A 14 18.71 0.59 -26.58
C GLU A 14 19.50 -0.40 -25.72
N LYS A 15 20.44 -1.14 -26.32
CA LYS A 15 21.33 -2.03 -25.58
C LYS A 15 22.29 -1.25 -24.67
N GLU A 16 22.89 -0.17 -25.16
CA GLU A 16 23.73 0.70 -24.33
C GLU A 16 22.93 1.37 -23.19
N ILE A 17 21.70 1.80 -23.47
CA ILE A 17 20.78 2.34 -22.46
C ILE A 17 20.44 1.26 -21.42
N LEU A 18 20.14 0.04 -21.85
CA LEU A 18 19.86 -1.08 -20.96
C LEU A 18 21.02 -1.34 -20.01
N ASP A 19 22.26 -1.39 -20.52
CA ASP A 19 23.44 -1.69 -19.72
C ASP A 19 23.65 -0.61 -18.63
N LYS A 20 23.44 0.66 -18.98
CA LYS A 20 23.47 1.77 -18.00
C LYS A 20 22.34 1.67 -16.96
N LEU A 21 21.11 1.39 -17.38
CA LEU A 21 19.97 1.22 -16.48
C LEU A 21 20.16 0.03 -15.53
N VAL A 22 20.74 -1.08 -16.00
CA VAL A 22 21.10 -2.22 -15.15
C VAL A 22 22.12 -1.79 -14.09
N ALA A 23 23.17 -1.07 -14.48
CA ALA A 23 24.17 -0.57 -13.53
C ALA A 23 23.59 0.42 -12.51
N ILE A 24 22.64 1.28 -12.90
CA ILE A 24 21.93 2.16 -11.97
C ILE A 24 21.08 1.33 -10.99
N ARG A 25 20.28 0.39 -11.50
CA ARG A 25 19.45 -0.49 -10.67
C ARG A 25 20.29 -1.26 -9.65
N ASP A 26 21.43 -1.80 -10.06
CA ASP A 26 22.28 -2.59 -9.18
C ASP A 26 22.90 -1.71 -8.07
N ARG A 27 23.28 -0.45 -8.38
CA ARG A 27 23.68 0.54 -7.37
C ARG A 27 22.54 0.90 -6.40
N LEU A 28 21.32 1.08 -6.90
CA LEU A 28 20.14 1.31 -6.05
C LEU A 28 19.88 0.11 -5.12
N LEU A 29 20.05 -1.12 -5.61
CA LEU A 29 19.90 -2.33 -4.80
C LEU A 29 20.98 -2.43 -3.72
N LEU A 30 22.23 -2.07 -4.03
CA LEU A 30 23.31 -2.01 -3.04
C LEU A 30 23.02 -0.96 -1.96
N LEU A 31 22.59 0.24 -2.36
CA LEU A 31 22.21 1.31 -1.41
C LEU A 31 21.08 0.87 -0.48
N LYS A 32 20.10 0.11 -0.99
CA LYS A 32 19.01 -0.45 -0.17
C LYS A 32 19.53 -1.43 0.89
N GLN A 33 20.51 -2.26 0.52
CA GLN A 33 21.06 -3.30 1.39
C GLN A 33 21.97 -2.74 2.49
N ASP A 34 22.58 -1.57 2.28
CA ASP A 34 23.46 -0.96 3.26
C ASP A 34 22.70 -0.44 4.48
N ARG A 35 22.86 -1.10 5.63
CA ARG A 35 22.26 -0.70 6.92
C ARG A 35 23.23 -0.01 7.87
N THR A 36 24.43 0.32 7.41
CA THR A 36 25.46 0.93 8.27
C THR A 36 25.17 2.40 8.56
N THR A 37 24.50 3.08 7.65
CA THR A 37 24.09 4.48 7.78
C THR A 37 22.66 4.69 7.27
N TYR A 38 22.07 5.84 7.63
CA TYR A 38 20.83 6.32 7.04
C TYR A 38 21.05 6.69 5.57
N ILE A 39 20.02 6.54 4.74
CA ILE A 39 20.09 6.98 3.34
C ILE A 39 19.87 8.49 3.27
N ARG A 40 20.73 9.21 2.55
CA ARG A 40 20.63 10.66 2.37
C ARG A 40 20.22 11.01 0.95
N SER A 41 19.67 12.22 0.77
CA SER A 41 19.34 12.77 -0.55
C SER A 41 20.54 12.76 -1.50
N GLN A 42 21.74 13.07 -1.00
CA GLN A 42 22.98 13.08 -1.77
C GLN A 42 23.35 11.71 -2.36
N ASP A 43 22.91 10.62 -1.73
CA ASP A 43 23.18 9.25 -2.20
C ASP A 43 22.16 8.80 -3.27
N VAL A 44 20.97 9.42 -3.32
CA VAL A 44 19.85 9.03 -4.19
C VAL A 44 19.75 9.91 -5.43
N LEU A 45 19.90 11.23 -5.29
CA LEU A 45 19.65 12.19 -6.38
C LEU A 45 20.57 12.01 -7.60
N PRO A 46 21.87 11.68 -7.46
CA PRO A 46 22.70 11.40 -8.62
C PRO A 46 22.18 10.21 -9.45
N LEU A 47 21.71 9.15 -8.79
CA LEU A 47 21.16 7.96 -9.47
C LEU A 47 19.82 8.27 -10.16
N TYR A 48 19.04 9.18 -9.58
CA TYR A 48 17.85 9.73 -10.22
C TYR A 48 18.20 10.51 -11.49
N GLU A 49 19.14 11.45 -11.43
CA GLU A 49 19.59 12.24 -12.57
C GLU A 49 20.14 11.36 -13.70
N GLU A 50 20.96 10.36 -13.37
CA GLU A 50 21.46 9.39 -14.35
C GLU A 50 20.34 8.60 -15.03
N THR A 51 19.30 8.20 -14.28
CA THR A 51 18.12 7.49 -14.81
C THR A 51 17.34 8.37 -15.77
N ILE A 52 17.14 9.62 -15.38
CA ILE A 52 16.41 10.63 -16.15
C ILE A 52 17.14 10.93 -17.47
N GLU A 53 18.47 10.99 -17.45
CA GLU A 53 19.26 11.09 -18.68
C GLU A 53 19.07 9.86 -19.60
N GLN A 54 18.99 8.65 -19.04
CA GLN A 54 18.68 7.46 -19.85
C GLN A 54 17.28 7.51 -20.46
N VAL A 55 16.29 8.08 -19.76
CA VAL A 55 14.93 8.29 -20.29
C VAL A 55 14.95 9.28 -21.46
N ARG A 56 15.72 10.37 -21.36
CA ARG A 56 15.90 11.32 -22.46
C ARG A 56 16.44 10.63 -23.71
N LEU A 57 17.53 9.87 -23.56
CA LEU A 57 18.15 9.12 -24.66
C LEU A 57 17.20 8.07 -25.26
N LEU A 58 16.43 7.39 -24.42
CA LEU A 58 15.45 6.39 -24.86
C LEU A 58 14.30 7.03 -25.67
N ASN A 59 13.80 8.18 -25.23
CA ASN A 59 12.77 8.93 -25.96
C ASN A 59 13.28 9.41 -27.32
N GLU A 60 14.52 9.86 -27.39
CA GLU A 60 15.17 10.25 -28.65
C GLU A 60 15.32 9.05 -29.60
N ALA A 61 15.73 7.88 -29.08
CA ALA A 61 15.84 6.66 -29.87
C ALA A 61 14.49 6.16 -30.40
N ARG A 62 13.39 6.38 -29.66
CA ARG A 62 12.05 5.85 -29.96
C ARG A 62 11.09 6.84 -30.65
N THR A 63 11.55 8.02 -31.07
CA THR A 63 10.71 9.11 -31.60
C THR A 63 9.77 8.73 -32.76
N SER A 64 10.04 7.64 -33.48
CA SER A 64 9.29 7.20 -34.66
C SER A 64 8.53 5.87 -34.50
N ASP A 65 8.66 5.15 -33.38
CA ASP A 65 8.14 3.78 -33.28
C ASP A 65 7.62 3.44 -31.86
N ARG A 66 6.30 3.61 -31.67
CA ARG A 66 5.57 3.22 -30.44
C ARG A 66 5.24 1.73 -30.40
N ARG A 67 6.25 0.86 -30.58
CA ARG A 67 6.08 -0.61 -30.52
C ARG A 67 6.18 -1.17 -29.10
N GLU A 68 5.86 -2.45 -28.99
CA GLU A 68 5.74 -3.30 -27.79
C GLU A 68 6.88 -3.13 -26.76
N GLU A 69 6.53 -3.29 -25.48
CA GLU A 69 7.44 -3.27 -24.33
C GLU A 69 8.53 -4.32 -24.47
N ASN A 70 9.76 -3.97 -24.08
CA ASN A 70 10.88 -4.88 -24.10
C ASN A 70 11.66 -4.88 -22.77
N ARG A 71 12.82 -5.56 -22.75
CA ARG A 71 13.65 -5.64 -21.55
C ARG A 71 14.09 -4.27 -21.00
N VAL A 72 14.27 -3.26 -21.85
CA VAL A 72 14.63 -1.89 -21.41
C VAL A 72 13.54 -1.32 -20.52
N ASP A 73 12.29 -1.46 -20.95
CA ASP A 73 11.11 -0.95 -20.21
C ASP A 73 10.99 -1.60 -18.82
N ARG A 74 11.21 -2.92 -18.72
CA ARG A 74 11.16 -3.64 -17.43
C ARG A 74 12.25 -3.21 -16.46
N VAL A 75 13.47 -2.96 -16.95
CA VAL A 75 14.56 -2.48 -16.08
C VAL A 75 14.32 -1.03 -15.70
N LEU A 76 13.85 -0.20 -16.62
CA LEU A 76 13.48 1.19 -16.34
C LEU A 76 12.37 1.29 -15.29
N GLU A 77 11.32 0.46 -15.39
CA GLU A 77 10.27 0.35 -14.39
C GLU A 77 10.84 -0.05 -13.02
N SER A 78 11.78 -0.99 -12.98
CA SER A 78 12.47 -1.36 -11.73
C SER A 78 13.25 -0.20 -11.12
N CYS A 79 13.96 0.60 -11.95
CA CYS A 79 14.66 1.81 -11.49
C CYS A 79 13.69 2.83 -10.91
N PHE A 80 12.60 3.14 -11.61
CA PHE A 80 11.59 4.09 -11.13
C PHE A 80 10.88 3.61 -9.86
N GLN A 81 10.60 2.32 -9.75
CA GLN A 81 10.02 1.75 -8.53
C GLN A 81 10.96 1.91 -7.34
N LEU A 82 12.25 1.58 -7.50
CA LEU A 82 13.26 1.77 -6.45
C LEU A 82 13.43 3.24 -6.09
N LEU A 83 13.63 4.11 -7.09
CA LEU A 83 13.81 5.54 -6.89
C LEU A 83 12.61 6.15 -6.16
N SER A 84 11.39 5.81 -6.56
CA SER A 84 10.19 6.28 -5.88
C SER A 84 10.14 5.89 -4.41
N LEU A 85 10.49 4.65 -4.07
CA LEU A 85 10.58 4.23 -2.67
C LEU A 85 11.75 4.89 -1.93
N PHE A 86 12.87 5.16 -2.59
CA PHE A 86 13.97 5.92 -2.00
C PHE A 86 13.59 7.37 -1.72
N PHE A 87 12.87 8.03 -2.63
CA PHE A 87 12.33 9.38 -2.40
C PHE A 87 11.45 9.41 -1.16
N MET A 88 10.63 8.38 -0.93
CA MET A 88 9.87 8.24 0.31
C MET A 88 10.78 8.02 1.53
N THR A 89 11.80 7.16 1.41
CA THR A 89 12.76 6.86 2.50
C THR A 89 13.54 8.10 2.97
N ILE A 90 13.88 8.99 2.02
CA ILE A 90 14.55 10.26 2.32
C ILE A 90 13.55 11.37 2.68
N GLY A 91 12.25 11.10 2.85
CA GLY A 91 11.25 12.07 3.29
C GLY A 91 10.70 13.01 2.21
N ARG A 92 11.00 12.77 0.93
CA ARG A 92 10.54 13.59 -0.22
C ARG A 92 9.24 13.04 -0.83
N ASN A 93 8.29 12.65 0.02
CA ASN A 93 7.07 11.92 -0.35
C ASN A 93 6.11 12.75 -1.23
N ASN A 94 6.23 14.08 -1.19
CA ASN A 94 5.33 15.00 -1.88
C ASN A 94 5.82 15.40 -3.28
N GLU A 95 6.88 14.79 -3.78
CA GLU A 95 7.48 15.12 -5.06
C GLU A 95 7.07 14.13 -6.15
N ALA A 96 7.10 14.57 -7.42
CA ALA A 96 6.70 13.74 -8.55
C ALA A 96 7.38 12.36 -8.59
N PRO A 97 8.71 12.20 -8.37
CA PRO A 97 9.34 10.88 -8.39
C PRO A 97 8.78 9.90 -7.34
N ALA A 98 8.35 10.40 -6.18
CA ALA A 98 7.78 9.58 -5.11
C ALA A 98 6.41 8.97 -5.51
N ALA A 99 5.71 9.54 -6.50
CA ALA A 99 4.39 9.05 -6.90
C ALA A 99 4.41 7.70 -7.63
N TYR A 100 5.52 7.34 -8.28
CA TYR A 100 5.56 6.22 -9.23
C TYR A 100 5.20 4.86 -8.60
N ALA A 101 5.80 4.52 -7.46
CA ALA A 101 5.61 3.23 -6.80
C ALA A 101 4.18 3.05 -6.30
N LEU A 102 3.61 4.13 -5.76
CA LEU A 102 2.24 4.14 -5.27
C LEU A 102 1.23 4.06 -6.43
N THR A 103 1.43 4.83 -7.52
CA THR A 103 0.59 4.73 -8.72
C THR A 103 0.63 3.33 -9.33
N SER A 104 1.81 2.71 -9.42
CA SER A 104 1.96 1.36 -9.97
C SER A 104 1.28 0.31 -9.10
N THR A 105 1.35 0.45 -7.77
CA THR A 105 0.65 -0.43 -6.82
C THR A 105 -0.86 -0.24 -6.89
N VAL A 106 -1.33 1.01 -6.99
CA VAL A 106 -2.76 1.32 -7.18
C VAL A 106 -3.28 0.69 -8.46
N ARG A 107 -2.54 0.79 -9.57
CA ARG A 107 -2.91 0.14 -10.83
C ARG A 107 -3.10 -1.37 -10.65
N ARG A 108 -2.14 -2.06 -10.01
CA ARG A 108 -2.25 -3.50 -9.73
C ARG A 108 -3.45 -3.85 -8.85
N LEU A 109 -3.73 -3.03 -7.84
CA LEU A 109 -4.95 -3.21 -7.03
C LEU A 109 -6.21 -3.06 -7.89
N LEU A 110 -6.31 -2.01 -8.71
CA LEU A 110 -7.46 -1.79 -9.60
C LEU A 110 -7.64 -2.92 -10.62
N ASP A 111 -6.55 -3.44 -11.18
CA ASP A 111 -6.57 -4.61 -12.08
C ASP A 111 -7.14 -5.83 -11.37
N HIS A 112 -6.69 -6.11 -10.13
CA HIS A 112 -7.22 -7.20 -9.33
C HIS A 112 -8.69 -7.03 -8.93
N LEU A 113 -9.13 -5.80 -8.61
CA LEU A 113 -10.54 -5.52 -8.32
C LEU A 113 -11.40 -5.73 -9.57
N THR A 114 -10.90 -5.33 -10.74
CA THR A 114 -11.55 -5.54 -12.03
C THR A 114 -11.68 -7.02 -12.37
N GLU A 115 -10.60 -7.79 -12.17
CA GLU A 115 -10.54 -9.24 -12.40
C GLU A 115 -11.52 -10.01 -11.52
N VAL A 116 -11.59 -9.69 -10.23
CA VAL A 116 -12.38 -10.49 -9.28
C VAL A 116 -13.85 -10.06 -9.19
N ASP A 117 -14.17 -8.79 -9.45
CA ASP A 117 -15.49 -8.18 -9.26
C ASP A 117 -16.08 -8.34 -7.84
N LEU A 118 -15.20 -8.40 -6.83
CA LEU A 118 -15.54 -8.60 -5.41
C LEU A 118 -14.88 -7.52 -4.54
N TYR A 119 -15.48 -6.34 -4.53
CA TYR A 119 -14.96 -5.14 -3.86
C TYR A 119 -16.08 -4.26 -3.33
N SER A 120 -15.80 -3.40 -2.36
CA SER A 120 -16.78 -2.45 -1.79
C SER A 120 -16.42 -1.01 -2.14
N ILE A 121 -17.37 -0.10 -1.90
CA ILE A 121 -17.12 1.34 -2.10
C ILE A 121 -15.96 1.86 -1.25
N LYS A 122 -15.79 1.32 -0.03
CA LYS A 122 -14.70 1.68 0.90
C LYS A 122 -13.33 1.39 0.32
N ASP A 123 -13.18 0.32 -0.47
CA ASP A 123 -11.91 0.01 -1.14
C ASP A 123 -11.57 1.10 -2.16
N LEU A 124 -12.58 1.64 -2.85
CA LEU A 124 -12.43 2.65 -3.89
C LEU A 124 -12.22 4.06 -3.31
N GLU A 125 -12.79 4.37 -2.15
CA GLU A 125 -12.63 5.66 -1.47
C GLU A 125 -11.18 5.91 -1.07
N SER A 126 -10.52 4.92 -0.46
CA SER A 126 -9.11 5.03 -0.09
C SER A 126 -8.23 5.27 -1.32
N ILE A 127 -8.41 4.47 -2.38
CA ILE A 127 -7.65 4.61 -3.62
C ILE A 127 -7.86 5.98 -4.25
N SER A 128 -9.10 6.47 -4.27
CA SER A 128 -9.44 7.78 -4.82
C SER A 128 -8.73 8.92 -4.10
N HIS A 129 -8.73 8.91 -2.76
CA HIS A 129 -8.04 9.93 -1.99
C HIS A 129 -6.54 9.93 -2.29
N THR A 130 -5.95 8.76 -2.39
CA THR A 130 -4.54 8.59 -2.77
C THR A 130 -4.25 9.13 -4.18
N LEU A 131 -5.07 8.79 -5.18
CA LEU A 131 -4.89 9.29 -6.55
C LEU A 131 -4.97 10.82 -6.60
N THR A 132 -5.97 11.43 -5.95
CA THR A 132 -6.09 12.90 -5.87
C THR A 132 -4.86 13.54 -5.23
N LYS A 133 -4.32 12.96 -4.15
CA LYS A 133 -3.08 13.45 -3.52
C LYS A 133 -1.89 13.35 -4.46
N LEU A 134 -1.74 12.22 -5.18
CA LEU A 134 -0.64 12.03 -6.12
C LEU A 134 -0.72 12.99 -7.31
N GLU A 135 -1.92 13.21 -7.87
CA GLU A 135 -2.14 14.20 -8.91
C GLU A 135 -1.75 15.61 -8.45
N GLN A 136 -2.14 15.98 -7.23
CA GLN A 136 -1.76 17.27 -6.65
C GLN A 136 -0.24 17.39 -6.51
N ASN A 137 0.44 16.37 -5.98
CA ASN A 137 1.90 16.37 -5.81
C ASN A 137 2.64 16.51 -7.16
N VAL A 138 2.21 15.76 -8.17
CA VAL A 138 2.79 15.82 -9.53
C VAL A 138 2.56 17.20 -10.14
N LYS A 139 1.37 17.79 -9.97
CA LYS A 139 1.04 19.11 -10.48
C LYS A 139 1.81 20.24 -9.79
N THR A 140 1.94 20.18 -8.47
CA THR A 140 2.67 21.19 -7.69
C THR A 140 4.16 21.22 -8.04
N THR A 141 4.73 20.07 -8.41
CA THR A 141 6.15 19.94 -8.73
C THR A 141 6.44 19.92 -10.24
N GLU A 142 5.46 20.30 -11.07
CA GLU A 142 5.56 20.25 -12.54
C GLU A 142 6.74 21.07 -13.10
N THR A 143 7.06 22.21 -12.49
CA THR A 143 8.15 23.08 -12.94
C THR A 143 9.53 22.66 -12.44
N GLU A 144 9.59 21.77 -11.44
CA GLU A 144 10.82 21.32 -10.80
C GLU A 144 11.41 20.08 -11.48
N TYR A 145 10.59 19.37 -12.26
CA TYR A 145 10.93 18.07 -12.84
C TYR A 145 10.84 18.06 -14.37
N PRO A 146 11.58 17.16 -15.05
CA PRO A 146 11.55 17.10 -16.50
C PRO A 146 10.14 16.84 -17.07
N PRO A 147 9.72 17.53 -18.16
CA PRO A 147 8.36 17.42 -18.68
C PRO A 147 7.92 16.00 -19.06
N TYR A 148 8.85 15.15 -19.49
CA TYR A 148 8.56 13.76 -19.83
C TYR A 148 8.24 12.89 -18.61
N LEU A 149 8.83 13.18 -17.44
CA LEU A 149 8.49 12.49 -16.20
C LEU A 149 7.08 12.88 -15.73
N ILE A 150 6.79 14.18 -15.74
CA ILE A 150 5.45 14.69 -15.41
C ILE A 150 4.41 14.05 -16.35
N THR A 151 4.66 14.08 -17.65
CA THR A 151 3.77 13.45 -18.65
C THR A 151 3.58 11.95 -18.40
N LEU A 152 4.65 11.22 -18.08
CA LEU A 152 4.59 9.78 -17.76
C LEU A 152 3.69 9.52 -16.55
N LEU A 153 3.88 10.27 -15.46
CA LEU A 153 3.12 10.12 -14.22
C LEU A 153 1.66 10.53 -14.40
N SER A 154 1.39 11.66 -15.06
CA SER A 154 0.03 12.11 -15.37
C SER A 154 -0.74 11.09 -16.21
N ASN A 155 -0.11 10.52 -17.26
CA ASN A 155 -0.75 9.48 -18.06
C ASN A 155 -1.05 8.22 -17.23
N ARG A 156 -0.15 7.82 -16.34
CA ARG A 156 -0.36 6.65 -15.45
C ARG A 156 -1.50 6.90 -14.46
N LEU A 157 -1.56 8.10 -13.87
CA LEU A 157 -2.65 8.50 -12.96
C LEU A 157 -3.99 8.51 -13.69
N GLU A 158 -4.06 9.11 -14.88
CA GLU A 158 -5.29 9.14 -15.68
C GLU A 158 -5.83 7.74 -16.01
N LEU A 159 -4.95 6.77 -16.28
CA LEU A 159 -5.34 5.37 -16.48
C LEU A 159 -5.93 4.75 -15.21
N CYS A 160 -5.33 5.02 -14.05
CA CYS A 160 -5.86 4.59 -12.76
C CYS A 160 -7.24 5.21 -12.49
N ASP A 161 -7.42 6.51 -12.74
CA ASP A 161 -8.71 7.19 -12.54
C ASP A 161 -9.80 6.66 -13.47
N LYS A 162 -9.48 6.37 -14.72
CA LYS A 162 -10.42 5.70 -15.65
C LYS A 162 -10.83 4.33 -15.12
N SER A 163 -9.88 3.53 -14.64
CA SER A 163 -10.17 2.22 -14.06
C SER A 163 -11.02 2.33 -12.79
N LEU A 164 -10.70 3.30 -11.91
CA LEU A 164 -11.45 3.58 -10.69
C LEU A 164 -12.89 4.01 -11.01
N ALA A 165 -13.08 4.91 -11.99
CA ALA A 165 -14.40 5.37 -12.43
C ALA A 165 -15.25 4.22 -12.98
N ASN A 166 -14.65 3.32 -13.76
CA ASN A 166 -15.32 2.12 -14.25
C ASN A 166 -15.77 1.20 -13.11
N LEU A 167 -14.91 0.98 -12.10
CA LEU A 167 -15.25 0.17 -10.93
C LEU A 167 -16.36 0.81 -10.09
N ARG A 168 -16.36 2.15 -9.94
CA ARG A 168 -17.44 2.89 -9.26
C ARG A 168 -18.77 2.75 -9.98
N LYS A 169 -18.79 2.97 -11.30
CA LYS A 169 -19.99 2.81 -12.13
C LYS A 169 -20.60 1.41 -12.03
N ARG A 170 -19.76 0.37 -11.88
CA ARG A 170 -20.24 -1.01 -11.65
C ARG A 170 -20.92 -1.20 -10.29
N LEU A 171 -20.61 -0.40 -9.27
CA LEU A 171 -21.30 -0.45 -7.98
C LEU A 171 -22.65 0.29 -8.01
N GLU A 172 -22.78 1.31 -8.87
CA GLU A 172 -24.03 2.07 -9.03
C GLU A 172 -25.20 1.22 -9.56
N ARG A 173 -24.94 0.03 -10.12
CA ARG A 173 -25.98 -0.90 -10.57
C ARG A 173 -26.81 -1.52 -9.43
N PHE A 174 -26.29 -1.48 -8.20
CA PHE A 174 -26.95 -2.08 -7.04
C PHE A 174 -27.97 -1.11 -6.45
N GLU A 175 -29.25 -1.44 -6.58
CA GLU A 175 -30.35 -0.66 -6.00
C GLU A 175 -30.63 -1.08 -4.56
N ASP A 176 -31.19 -0.16 -3.75
CA ASP A 176 -31.56 -0.46 -2.38
C ASP A 176 -32.55 -1.64 -2.29
N PRO A 177 -32.39 -2.55 -1.29
CA PRO A 177 -31.47 -2.50 -0.14
C PRO A 177 -30.13 -3.24 -0.37
N LEU A 178 -29.81 -3.63 -1.60
CA LEU A 178 -28.71 -4.56 -1.90
C LEU A 178 -27.29 -4.08 -1.55
N PRO A 179 -26.92 -2.78 -1.64
CA PRO A 179 -25.55 -2.34 -1.37
C PRO A 179 -25.00 -2.81 -0.01
N LYS A 180 -25.83 -2.74 1.04
CA LYS A 180 -25.45 -3.19 2.40
C LYS A 180 -25.26 -4.69 2.47
N THR A 181 -26.11 -5.46 1.80
CA THR A 181 -26.02 -6.92 1.74
C THR A 181 -24.77 -7.34 0.96
N TYR A 182 -24.51 -6.72 -0.19
CA TYR A 182 -23.33 -6.95 -1.00
C TYR A 182 -22.04 -6.66 -0.20
N GLU A 183 -21.95 -5.50 0.46
CA GLU A 183 -20.80 -5.17 1.32
C GLU A 183 -20.59 -6.20 2.44
N LYS A 184 -21.68 -6.66 3.07
CA LYS A 184 -21.62 -7.70 4.10
C LYS A 184 -21.10 -9.03 3.55
N LEU A 185 -21.51 -9.44 2.35
CA LEU A 185 -21.02 -10.65 1.69
C LEU A 185 -19.52 -10.55 1.37
N ILE A 186 -19.05 -9.40 0.88
CA ILE A 186 -17.62 -9.15 0.65
C ILE A 186 -16.83 -9.25 1.95
N SER A 187 -17.33 -8.67 3.05
CA SER A 187 -16.72 -8.76 4.37
C SER A 187 -16.61 -10.20 4.89
N ILE A 188 -17.68 -10.99 4.75
CA ILE A 188 -17.70 -12.41 5.12
C ILE A 188 -16.69 -13.20 4.27
N LEU A 189 -16.65 -12.99 2.95
CA LEU A 189 -15.72 -13.66 2.05
C LEU A 189 -14.25 -13.40 2.42
N ARG A 190 -13.90 -12.14 2.71
CA ARG A 190 -12.55 -11.76 3.16
C ARG A 190 -12.18 -12.43 4.48
N SER A 191 -13.12 -12.47 5.42
CA SER A 191 -12.94 -13.09 6.74
C SER A 191 -12.73 -14.60 6.63
N MET A 192 -13.50 -15.29 5.77
CA MET A 192 -13.31 -16.72 5.50
C MET A 192 -11.96 -17.00 4.83
N SER A 193 -11.55 -16.15 3.89
CA SER A 193 -10.26 -16.30 3.19
C SER A 193 -9.08 -16.11 4.16
N LEU A 194 -9.19 -15.15 5.10
CA LEU A 194 -8.24 -15.00 6.19
C LEU A 194 -8.20 -16.25 7.08
N ALA A 195 -9.37 -16.75 7.53
CA ALA A 195 -9.45 -17.94 8.37
C ALA A 195 -8.82 -19.17 7.70
N ASN A 196 -9.01 -19.33 6.38
CA ASN A 196 -8.41 -20.41 5.59
C ASN A 196 -6.87 -20.33 5.51
N THR A 197 -6.29 -19.16 5.78
CA THR A 197 -4.84 -18.92 5.75
C THR A 197 -4.28 -18.64 7.14
N ARG A 198 -4.93 -19.09 8.21
CA ARG A 198 -4.33 -19.05 9.55
C ARG A 198 -3.42 -20.26 9.76
N THR A 199 -2.35 -20.05 10.52
CA THR A 199 -1.45 -21.14 10.97
C THR A 199 -2.21 -22.22 11.75
N LYS A 200 -3.22 -21.82 12.52
CA LYS A 200 -4.16 -22.72 13.19
C LYS A 200 -5.56 -22.46 12.66
N PHE A 201 -6.09 -23.39 11.88
CA PHE A 201 -7.46 -23.31 11.35
C PHE A 201 -8.48 -23.43 12.48
N SER A 202 -9.49 -22.55 12.47
CA SER A 202 -10.59 -22.56 13.44
C SER A 202 -11.92 -22.85 12.74
N PRO A 203 -12.46 -24.08 12.83
CA PRO A 203 -13.75 -24.41 12.22
C PRO A 203 -14.89 -23.55 12.77
N SER A 204 -14.86 -23.21 14.06
CA SER A 204 -15.93 -22.46 14.72
C SER A 204 -16.04 -21.02 14.20
N GLU A 205 -14.94 -20.40 13.78
CA GLU A 205 -14.95 -19.08 13.15
C GLU A 205 -15.65 -19.13 11.79
N VAL A 206 -15.34 -20.14 10.97
CA VAL A 206 -15.95 -20.32 9.65
C VAL A 206 -17.43 -20.68 9.78
N GLN A 207 -17.80 -21.52 10.75
CA GLN A 207 -19.21 -21.85 11.04
C GLN A 207 -20.02 -20.62 11.45
N LYS A 208 -19.45 -19.71 12.25
CA LYS A 208 -20.11 -18.42 12.59
C LYS A 208 -20.33 -17.53 11.37
N LEU A 209 -19.39 -17.53 10.42
CA LEU A 209 -19.52 -16.80 9.16
C LEU A 209 -20.57 -17.47 8.25
N GLN A 210 -20.58 -18.81 8.20
CA GLN A 210 -21.58 -19.59 7.47
C GLN A 210 -23.00 -19.35 8.01
N ALA A 211 -23.18 -19.25 9.33
CA ALA A 211 -24.47 -18.91 9.93
C ALA A 211 -24.97 -17.53 9.45
N GLN A 212 -24.10 -16.51 9.40
CA GLN A 212 -24.46 -15.20 8.85
C GLN A 212 -24.86 -15.27 7.36
N LEU A 213 -24.24 -16.13 6.57
CA LEU A 213 -24.65 -16.35 5.17
C LEU A 213 -26.04 -17.00 5.10
N ARG A 214 -26.34 -17.96 5.98
CA ARG A 214 -27.67 -18.58 6.06
C ARG A 214 -28.74 -17.58 6.47
N GLU A 215 -28.47 -16.67 7.40
CA GLU A 215 -29.39 -15.58 7.74
C GLU A 215 -29.67 -14.64 6.55
N ILE A 216 -28.67 -14.37 5.71
CA ILE A 216 -28.86 -13.58 4.48
C ILE A 216 -29.70 -14.36 3.47
N GLU A 217 -29.48 -15.67 3.34
CA GLU A 217 -30.27 -16.56 2.49
C GLU A 217 -31.73 -16.65 2.93
N GLU A 218 -31.99 -16.73 4.24
CA GLU A 218 -33.36 -16.67 4.79
C GLU A 218 -34.03 -15.33 4.47
N LYS A 219 -33.33 -14.20 4.68
CA LYS A 219 -33.85 -12.86 4.30
C LYS A 219 -34.18 -12.77 2.81
N ARG A 220 -33.37 -13.39 1.95
CA ARG A 220 -33.63 -13.47 0.51
C ARG A 220 -34.92 -14.23 0.22
N GLN A 221 -35.09 -15.40 0.83
CA GLN A 221 -36.28 -16.26 0.66
C GLN A 221 -37.56 -15.60 1.21
N GLU A 222 -37.45 -14.81 2.28
CA GLU A 222 -38.54 -14.02 2.86
C GLU A 222 -38.89 -12.77 2.03
N GLY A 223 -38.19 -12.51 0.91
CA GLY A 223 -38.40 -11.33 0.07
C GLY A 223 -37.89 -10.02 0.69
N LYS A 224 -37.11 -10.06 1.78
CA LYS A 224 -36.55 -8.87 2.44
C LYS A 224 -35.43 -8.19 1.65
N LEU A 225 -34.97 -8.81 0.57
CA LEU A 225 -34.03 -8.22 -0.39
C LEU A 225 -34.73 -7.59 -1.61
N LEU A 226 -36.07 -7.56 -1.63
CA LEU A 226 -36.85 -6.83 -2.62
C LEU A 226 -36.93 -5.35 -2.24
N THR A 227 -37.31 -4.50 -3.19
CA THR A 227 -37.58 -3.08 -2.92
C THR A 227 -38.80 -2.91 -2.02
N SER A 228 -39.04 -1.70 -1.49
CA SER A 228 -40.23 -1.38 -0.68
C SER A 228 -41.55 -1.74 -1.37
N ASP A 229 -41.55 -1.76 -2.71
CA ASP A 229 -42.71 -2.06 -3.55
C ASP A 229 -42.79 -3.55 -3.94
N GLY A 230 -41.91 -4.41 -3.39
CA GLY A 230 -41.87 -5.84 -3.66
C GLY A 230 -41.31 -6.23 -5.03
N LYS A 231 -40.60 -5.32 -5.71
CA LYS A 231 -39.94 -5.60 -7.00
C LYS A 231 -38.51 -6.07 -6.78
N THR A 232 -37.97 -6.81 -7.75
CA THR A 232 -36.55 -7.19 -7.78
C THR A 232 -35.69 -5.94 -8.05
N PRO A 233 -34.81 -5.53 -7.10
CA PRO A 233 -33.89 -4.42 -7.33
C PRO A 233 -32.81 -4.75 -8.37
N GLY A 234 -32.27 -3.72 -9.02
CA GLY A 234 -31.08 -3.85 -9.86
C GLY A 234 -29.90 -4.48 -9.09
N GLY A 235 -29.25 -5.48 -9.69
CA GLY A 235 -28.11 -6.19 -9.08
C GLY A 235 -28.49 -7.41 -8.21
N PHE A 236 -29.77 -7.78 -8.16
CA PHE A 236 -30.26 -8.89 -7.32
C PHE A 236 -29.65 -10.25 -7.67
N ASP A 237 -29.52 -10.55 -8.97
CA ASP A 237 -28.95 -11.81 -9.44
C ASP A 237 -27.47 -11.90 -9.07
N GLU A 238 -26.72 -10.81 -9.18
CA GLU A 238 -25.31 -10.76 -8.79
C GLU A 238 -25.11 -10.95 -7.28
N VAL A 239 -25.95 -10.34 -6.45
CA VAL A 239 -25.91 -10.55 -5.00
C VAL A 239 -26.27 -11.99 -4.64
N THR A 240 -27.27 -12.56 -5.30
CA THR A 240 -27.67 -13.96 -5.11
C THR A 240 -26.53 -14.90 -5.50
N ALA A 241 -25.93 -14.71 -6.67
CA ALA A 241 -24.79 -15.49 -7.13
C ALA A 241 -23.57 -15.34 -6.20
N LEU A 242 -23.34 -14.16 -5.63
CA LEU A 242 -22.29 -13.96 -4.64
C LEU A 242 -22.56 -14.72 -3.34
N LEU A 243 -23.81 -14.68 -2.84
CA LEU A 243 -24.20 -15.42 -1.65
C LEU A 243 -23.98 -16.94 -1.84
N GLU A 244 -24.39 -17.49 -2.98
CA GLU A 244 -24.14 -18.89 -3.33
C GLU A 244 -22.64 -19.21 -3.39
N LYS A 245 -21.84 -18.34 -4.02
CA LYS A 245 -20.37 -18.49 -4.05
C LYS A 245 -19.75 -18.46 -2.66
N CYS A 246 -20.27 -17.62 -1.75
CA CYS A 246 -19.81 -17.54 -0.36
C CYS A 246 -20.17 -18.79 0.42
N LEU A 247 -21.38 -19.32 0.26
CA LEU A 247 -21.82 -20.58 0.89
C LEU A 247 -20.95 -21.74 0.42
N LEU A 248 -20.78 -21.90 -0.90
CA LEU A 248 -19.91 -22.93 -1.46
C LEU A 248 -18.46 -22.80 -0.98
N TRP A 249 -17.95 -21.56 -0.91
CA TRP A 249 -16.60 -21.31 -0.40
C TRP A 249 -16.47 -21.72 1.07
N SER A 250 -17.49 -21.45 1.90
CA SER A 250 -17.49 -21.86 3.31
C SER A 250 -17.36 -23.37 3.48
N ASP A 251 -18.02 -24.15 2.63
CA ASP A 251 -17.95 -25.62 2.65
C ASP A 251 -16.55 -26.10 2.25
N PHE A 252 -15.96 -25.53 1.19
CA PHE A 252 -14.58 -25.84 0.79
C PHE A 252 -13.58 -25.52 1.89
N VAL A 253 -13.72 -24.38 2.56
CA VAL A 253 -12.81 -23.97 3.65
C VAL A 253 -12.93 -24.95 4.83
N LEU A 254 -14.13 -25.39 5.19
CA LEU A 254 -14.36 -26.38 6.26
C LEU A 254 -13.83 -27.78 5.90
N GLN A 255 -13.93 -28.16 4.62
CA GLN A 255 -13.45 -29.44 4.13
C GLN A 255 -11.92 -29.49 4.02
N ARG A 256 -11.33 -28.48 3.37
CA ARG A 256 -9.89 -28.42 3.05
C ARG A 256 -9.04 -27.89 4.20
N LYS A 257 -9.61 -27.05 5.09
CA LYS A 257 -8.96 -26.56 6.32
C LYS A 257 -7.58 -25.93 6.08
N GLY A 258 -7.45 -25.15 5.01
CA GLY A 258 -6.19 -24.50 4.63
C GLY A 258 -5.12 -25.42 4.04
N VAL A 259 -5.39 -26.71 3.82
CA VAL A 259 -4.43 -27.65 3.24
C VAL A 259 -4.28 -27.40 1.74
N ILE A 260 -3.05 -27.07 1.33
CA ILE A 260 -2.66 -26.86 -0.07
C ILE A 260 -1.92 -28.10 -0.57
N PRO A 261 -2.21 -28.58 -1.80
CA PRO A 261 -1.50 -29.72 -2.38
C PRO A 261 0.00 -29.46 -2.53
N ASP A 262 0.81 -30.52 -2.43
CA ASP A 262 2.27 -30.42 -2.47
C ASP A 262 2.79 -29.73 -3.74
N SER A 263 2.12 -29.91 -4.88
CA SER A 263 2.49 -29.29 -6.15
C SER A 263 2.39 -27.76 -6.16
N PHE A 264 1.51 -27.17 -5.35
CA PHE A 264 1.35 -25.71 -5.23
C PHE A 264 1.93 -25.15 -3.93
N LYS A 265 2.40 -26.02 -3.04
CA LYS A 265 2.92 -25.67 -1.72
C LYS A 265 4.11 -24.69 -1.78
N PRO A 266 5.10 -24.84 -2.69
CA PRO A 266 6.22 -23.89 -2.76
C PRO A 266 5.77 -22.45 -3.03
N THR A 267 4.89 -22.25 -4.01
CA THR A 267 4.38 -20.91 -4.36
C THR A 267 3.48 -20.36 -3.25
N TYR A 268 2.63 -21.20 -2.67
CA TYR A 268 1.79 -20.82 -1.53
C TYR A 268 2.63 -20.36 -0.33
N ASP A 269 3.71 -21.07 0.02
CA ASP A 269 4.53 -20.73 1.18
C ASP A 269 5.25 -19.39 1.04
N ILE A 270 5.67 -19.04 -0.18
CA ILE A 270 6.22 -17.72 -0.49
C ILE A 270 5.15 -16.64 -0.26
N LEU A 271 3.96 -16.80 -0.85
CA LEU A 271 2.85 -15.84 -0.71
C LEU A 271 2.41 -15.70 0.76
N PHE A 272 2.33 -16.82 1.47
CA PHE A 272 1.94 -16.87 2.88
C PHE A 272 2.95 -16.13 3.75
N ARG A 273 4.25 -16.36 3.53
CA ARG A 273 5.33 -15.65 4.21
C ARG A 273 5.25 -14.15 3.96
N ILE A 274 5.18 -13.73 2.69
CA ILE A 274 5.09 -12.32 2.30
C ILE A 274 3.92 -11.64 3.01
N ARG A 275 2.72 -12.23 2.96
CA ARG A 275 1.54 -11.67 3.61
C ARG A 275 1.75 -11.50 5.11
N ASN A 276 2.29 -12.50 5.80
CA ASN A 276 2.50 -12.45 7.25
C ASN A 276 3.57 -11.44 7.67
N GLU A 277 4.66 -11.32 6.90
CA GLU A 277 5.71 -10.33 7.15
C GLU A 277 5.15 -8.92 6.98
N LEU A 278 4.43 -8.66 5.90
CA LEU A 278 3.76 -7.37 5.66
C LEU A 278 2.69 -7.06 6.70
N GLU A 279 1.89 -8.05 7.10
CA GLU A 279 0.90 -7.89 8.18
C GLU A 279 1.58 -7.50 9.49
N LYS A 280 2.67 -8.19 9.87
CA LYS A 280 3.46 -7.85 11.05
C LYS A 280 3.98 -6.42 10.97
N LEU A 281 4.60 -6.03 9.84
CA LEU A 281 5.10 -4.67 9.62
C LEU A 281 3.99 -3.62 9.77
N SER A 282 2.80 -3.88 9.22
CA SER A 282 1.65 -2.97 9.29
C SER A 282 1.12 -2.77 10.71
N ILE A 283 1.21 -3.79 11.56
CA ILE A 283 0.74 -3.73 12.95
C ILE A 283 1.80 -3.07 13.84
N THR A 284 3.07 -3.43 13.66
CA THR A 284 4.12 -3.06 14.63
C THR A 284 4.70 -1.66 14.43
N GLN A 285 4.12 -0.80 13.56
CA GLN A 285 4.74 0.45 13.07
C GLN A 285 6.26 0.27 13.00
N ALA A 286 6.71 -0.71 12.21
CA ALA A 286 8.07 -1.24 12.34
C ALA A 286 9.08 -0.11 12.15
N TRP A 287 9.66 0.36 13.26
CA TRP A 287 10.58 1.49 13.34
C TRP A 287 11.88 1.31 12.54
N SER A 288 12.04 0.16 11.88
CA SER A 288 13.20 -0.23 11.08
C SER A 288 12.90 -0.49 9.61
N LEU A 289 11.64 -0.37 9.16
CA LEU A 289 11.30 -0.58 7.76
C LEU A 289 11.73 0.65 6.96
N ARG A 290 12.58 0.47 5.96
CA ARG A 290 12.77 1.47 4.91
C ARG A 290 11.73 1.21 3.83
N GLU A 291 11.13 2.24 3.27
CA GLU A 291 10.16 2.11 2.18
C GLU A 291 10.76 1.33 1.01
N ALA A 292 12.05 1.52 0.73
CA ALA A 292 12.78 0.77 -0.29
C ALA A 292 12.72 -0.77 -0.10
N ASP A 293 12.50 -1.27 1.12
CA ASP A 293 12.38 -2.70 1.41
C ASP A 293 11.12 -3.32 0.81
N LEU A 294 10.09 -2.51 0.56
CA LEU A 294 8.85 -2.93 -0.09
C LEU A 294 9.11 -3.46 -1.51
N PHE A 295 10.21 -3.05 -2.14
CA PHE A 295 10.59 -3.49 -3.49
C PHE A 295 10.73 -5.02 -3.61
N ASP A 296 11.32 -5.69 -2.61
CA ASP A 296 11.53 -7.15 -2.71
C ASP A 296 10.21 -7.92 -2.60
N PHE A 297 9.27 -7.41 -1.80
CA PHE A 297 7.93 -7.95 -1.70
C PHE A 297 7.18 -7.77 -3.02
N GLN A 298 7.18 -6.55 -3.57
CA GLN A 298 6.56 -6.24 -4.85
C GLN A 298 7.10 -7.15 -5.96
N ARG A 299 8.42 -7.25 -6.10
CA ARG A 299 9.04 -8.06 -7.15
C ARG A 299 8.70 -9.56 -7.04
N GLN A 300 8.65 -10.10 -5.82
CA GLN A 300 8.25 -11.49 -5.61
C GLN A 300 6.77 -11.71 -5.94
N LEU A 301 5.90 -10.78 -5.56
CA LEU A 301 4.48 -10.82 -5.89
C LEU A 301 4.26 -10.72 -7.39
N ASP A 302 4.88 -9.74 -8.07
CA ASP A 302 4.78 -9.54 -9.51
C ASP A 302 5.22 -10.80 -10.25
N LYS A 303 6.35 -11.40 -9.85
CA LYS A 303 6.83 -12.64 -10.46
C LYS A 303 5.82 -13.78 -10.36
N ILE A 304 5.20 -13.97 -9.19
CA ILE A 304 4.22 -15.04 -8.99
C ILE A 304 2.93 -14.71 -9.75
N ASP A 305 2.49 -13.46 -9.73
CA ASP A 305 1.25 -13.03 -10.37
C ASP A 305 1.33 -13.08 -11.90
N GLU A 306 2.48 -12.71 -12.47
CA GLU A 306 2.77 -12.78 -13.92
C GLU A 306 3.04 -14.21 -14.41
N SER A 307 3.30 -15.17 -13.52
CA SER A 307 3.47 -16.58 -13.90
C SER A 307 2.15 -17.29 -14.24
N ARG A 308 1.02 -16.61 -14.07
CA ARG A 308 -0.31 -17.16 -14.35
C ARG A 308 -0.51 -17.40 -15.84
N ILE A 309 -1.09 -18.55 -16.18
CA ILE A 309 -1.57 -18.91 -17.52
C ILE A 309 -3.10 -18.81 -17.50
N GLU A 310 -3.66 -17.93 -18.32
CA GLU A 310 -5.11 -17.69 -18.40
C GLU A 310 -5.76 -17.41 -17.02
N GLY A 311 -5.04 -16.71 -16.15
CA GLY A 311 -5.50 -16.34 -14.80
C GLY A 311 -5.34 -17.44 -13.73
N ASN A 312 -4.71 -18.58 -14.04
CA ASN A 312 -4.45 -19.65 -13.09
C ASN A 312 -2.96 -20.03 -13.01
N TRP A 313 -2.56 -20.78 -11.97
CA TRP A 313 -1.23 -21.40 -11.90
C TRP A 313 -1.32 -22.85 -12.33
N VAL A 314 -0.27 -23.33 -12.97
CA VAL A 314 -0.11 -24.74 -13.33
C VAL A 314 0.99 -25.37 -12.48
N ASP A 315 0.86 -26.66 -12.19
CA ASP A 315 1.92 -27.44 -11.57
C ASP A 315 2.99 -27.87 -12.57
N ASP A 316 3.98 -28.63 -12.11
CA ASP A 316 5.10 -29.14 -12.92
C ASP A 316 4.65 -30.07 -14.07
N GLU A 317 3.42 -30.62 -14.00
CA GLU A 317 2.82 -31.45 -15.05
C GLU A 317 1.94 -30.62 -16.01
N GLY A 318 1.83 -29.30 -15.80
CA GLY A 318 0.98 -28.41 -16.59
C GLY A 318 -0.49 -28.43 -16.19
N LYS A 319 -0.85 -29.05 -15.05
CA LYS A 319 -2.24 -29.13 -14.60
C LYS A 319 -2.62 -27.86 -13.82
N PRO A 320 -3.78 -27.24 -14.14
CA PRO A 320 -4.21 -26.03 -13.46
C PRO A 320 -4.58 -26.29 -11.99
N ALA A 321 -4.30 -25.30 -11.14
CA ALA A 321 -4.69 -25.35 -9.74
C ALA A 321 -6.22 -25.46 -9.60
N GLU A 322 -6.66 -26.31 -8.67
CA GLU A 322 -8.07 -26.37 -8.31
C GLU A 322 -8.57 -25.00 -7.83
N LEU A 323 -9.87 -24.73 -8.02
CA LEU A 323 -10.48 -23.44 -7.70
C LEU A 323 -10.16 -22.94 -6.28
N TYR A 324 -10.10 -23.84 -5.29
CA TYR A 324 -9.82 -23.45 -3.91
C TYR A 324 -8.37 -23.03 -3.70
N VAL A 325 -7.42 -23.64 -4.40
CA VAL A 325 -6.00 -23.30 -4.37
C VAL A 325 -5.79 -21.95 -5.05
N GLN A 326 -6.33 -21.81 -6.27
CA GLN A 326 -6.27 -20.56 -7.03
C GLN A 326 -6.84 -19.39 -6.23
N ARG A 327 -8.03 -19.53 -5.64
CA ARG A 327 -8.65 -18.50 -4.80
C ARG A 327 -7.82 -18.15 -3.57
N THR A 328 -7.21 -19.14 -2.93
CA THR A 328 -6.38 -18.93 -1.74
C THR A 328 -5.10 -18.16 -2.10
N MET A 329 -4.45 -18.51 -3.20
CA MET A 329 -3.24 -17.82 -3.67
C MET A 329 -3.55 -16.39 -4.13
N LEU A 330 -4.63 -16.19 -4.89
CA LEU A 330 -5.08 -14.84 -5.27
C LEU A 330 -5.44 -13.97 -4.06
N TYR A 331 -6.07 -14.55 -3.03
CA TYR A 331 -6.31 -13.84 -1.78
C TYR A 331 -4.99 -13.35 -1.14
N LEU A 332 -3.98 -14.21 -1.06
CA LEU A 332 -2.69 -13.85 -0.47
C LEU A 332 -1.99 -12.75 -1.28
N ILE A 333 -2.01 -12.82 -2.62
CA ILE A 333 -1.45 -11.79 -3.50
C ILE A 333 -2.13 -10.45 -3.27
N ARG A 334 -3.46 -10.41 -3.41
CA ARG A 334 -4.26 -9.19 -3.26
C ARG A 334 -4.10 -8.58 -1.88
N ARG A 335 -4.09 -9.42 -0.83
CA ARG A 335 -3.89 -8.96 0.54
C ARG A 335 -2.47 -8.40 0.75
N SER A 336 -1.46 -8.99 0.12
CA SER A 336 -0.08 -8.50 0.20
C SER A 336 0.08 -7.15 -0.50
N TYR A 337 -0.47 -6.96 -1.70
CA TYR A 337 -0.49 -5.64 -2.35
C TYR A 337 -1.26 -4.60 -1.51
N ALA A 338 -2.37 -5.00 -0.86
CA ALA A 338 -3.09 -4.10 0.03
C ALA A 338 -2.26 -3.67 1.25
N TYR A 339 -1.44 -4.56 1.82
CA TYR A 339 -0.50 -4.18 2.89
C TYR A 339 0.63 -3.28 2.38
N ILE A 340 1.20 -3.57 1.22
CA ILE A 340 2.23 -2.72 0.60
C ILE A 340 1.68 -1.31 0.35
N TYR A 341 0.48 -1.22 -0.21
CA TYR A 341 -0.25 0.05 -0.37
C TYR A 341 -0.44 0.76 0.98
N SER A 342 -0.95 0.04 1.99
CA SER A 342 -1.16 0.60 3.34
C SER A 342 0.13 1.12 3.97
N LEU A 343 1.25 0.43 3.78
CA LEU A 343 2.56 0.83 4.31
C LEU A 343 3.09 2.06 3.59
N MET A 344 2.94 2.14 2.27
CA MET A 344 3.34 3.34 1.49
C MET A 344 2.52 4.58 1.86
N ILE A 345 1.19 4.47 1.99
CA ILE A 345 0.37 5.64 2.35
C ILE A 345 0.57 6.10 3.81
N SER A 346 1.12 5.21 4.65
CA SER A 346 1.46 5.50 6.04
C SER A 346 2.88 6.06 6.20
N SER A 347 3.64 6.17 5.10
CA SER A 347 4.96 6.80 5.10
C SER A 347 4.83 8.30 5.27
N GLU A 348 5.41 8.80 6.35
CA GLU A 348 5.46 10.22 6.66
C GLU A 348 6.59 10.89 5.86
N PRO A 349 6.46 12.17 5.48
CA PRO A 349 7.50 12.91 4.75
C PRO A 349 8.65 13.32 5.69
N VAL A 350 9.26 12.33 6.35
CA VAL A 350 10.33 12.49 7.33
C VAL A 350 11.43 11.52 6.97
N SER A 351 12.63 12.05 6.73
CA SER A 351 13.78 11.21 6.39
C SER A 351 14.11 10.21 7.51
N GLU A 352 14.70 9.08 7.13
CA GLU A 352 15.14 8.01 8.04
C GLU A 352 15.93 8.55 9.25
N ALA A 353 16.74 9.59 9.04
CA ALA A 353 17.57 10.20 10.06
C ALA A 353 16.76 10.93 11.16
N LEU A 354 15.59 11.48 10.84
CA LEU A 354 14.71 12.18 11.79
C LEU A 354 13.65 11.28 12.43
N LEU A 355 13.43 10.07 11.91
CA LEU A 355 12.45 9.13 12.46
C LEU A 355 12.58 8.89 13.98
N PRO A 356 13.79 8.76 14.57
CA PRO A 356 13.92 8.58 16.02
C PRO A 356 13.34 9.74 16.84
N ILE A 357 13.45 10.97 16.35
CA ILE A 357 12.92 12.17 17.00
C ILE A 357 11.42 12.25 16.78
N TYR A 358 11.00 12.07 15.53
CA TYR A 358 9.60 12.10 15.13
C TYR A 358 8.75 11.08 15.91
N ASN A 359 9.23 9.84 16.05
CA ASN A 359 8.54 8.78 16.80
C ASN A 359 8.43 9.09 18.31
N GLN A 360 9.44 9.74 18.89
CA GLN A 360 9.37 10.19 20.29
C GLN A 360 8.27 11.24 20.46
N LEU A 361 8.17 12.19 19.53
CA LEU A 361 7.12 13.21 19.55
C LEU A 361 5.73 12.63 19.30
N GLN A 362 5.57 11.69 18.37
CA GLN A 362 4.29 11.02 18.15
C GLN A 362 3.83 10.28 19.42
N THR A 363 4.74 9.57 20.08
CA THR A 363 4.46 8.90 21.35
C THR A 363 4.01 9.90 22.40
N LEU A 364 4.74 11.02 22.52
CA LEU A 364 4.46 12.07 23.49
C LEU A 364 3.10 12.73 23.24
N LYS A 365 2.76 13.04 21.98
CA LYS A 365 1.46 13.55 21.56
C LYS A 365 0.33 12.61 21.98
N ARG A 366 0.47 11.30 21.73
CA ARG A 366 -0.53 10.30 22.15
C ARG A 366 -0.73 10.32 23.66
N CYS A 367 0.35 10.29 24.44
CA CYS A 367 0.25 10.35 25.90
C CYS A 367 -0.42 11.64 26.38
N LEU A 368 -0.07 12.82 25.83
CA LEU A 368 -0.69 14.10 26.19
C LEU A 368 -2.19 14.12 25.86
N ILE A 369 -2.59 13.58 24.70
CA ILE A 369 -4.00 13.45 24.33
C ILE A 369 -4.75 12.51 25.28
N GLU A 370 -4.15 11.38 25.66
CA GLU A 370 -4.75 10.45 26.62
C GLU A 370 -4.95 11.10 28.00
N VAL A 371 -3.98 11.87 28.47
CA VAL A 371 -4.09 12.67 29.71
C VAL A 371 -5.26 13.66 29.60
N LYS A 372 -5.34 14.41 28.49
CA LYS A 372 -6.44 15.35 28.23
C LYS A 372 -7.80 14.65 28.24
N ASN A 373 -7.92 13.51 27.55
CA ASN A 373 -9.16 12.73 27.49
C ASN A 373 -9.54 12.09 28.83
N SER A 374 -8.58 11.87 29.72
CA SER A 374 -8.80 11.31 31.06
C SER A 374 -9.17 12.36 32.12
N GLY A 375 -9.45 13.60 31.70
CA GLY A 375 -9.83 14.70 32.60
C GLY A 375 -8.69 15.63 32.99
N GLY A 376 -7.51 15.50 32.37
CA GLY A 376 -6.34 16.32 32.65
C GLY A 376 -5.49 15.80 33.82
N VAL A 377 -4.72 16.70 34.44
CA VAL A 377 -3.87 16.40 35.60
C VAL A 377 -4.39 17.10 36.86
N GLN A 378 -4.14 16.52 38.03
CA GLN A 378 -4.55 17.13 39.31
C GLN A 378 -3.60 18.25 39.76
N SER A 379 -2.36 18.22 39.27
CA SER A 379 -1.35 19.21 39.58
C SER A 379 -0.42 19.46 38.40
N VAL A 380 0.05 20.69 38.24
CA VAL A 380 1.04 21.07 37.21
C VAL A 380 2.32 20.23 37.29
N ARG A 381 2.66 19.70 38.47
CA ARG A 381 3.85 18.85 38.67
C ARG A 381 3.78 17.54 37.89
N GLU A 382 2.59 17.00 37.65
CA GLU A 382 2.41 15.79 36.84
C GLU A 382 2.79 16.01 35.36
N LEU A 383 2.82 17.26 34.89
CA LEU A 383 3.25 17.60 33.53
C LEU A 383 4.78 17.72 33.40
N TYR A 384 5.53 17.73 34.50
CA TYR A 384 6.99 17.93 34.46
C TYR A 384 7.73 16.90 33.59
N PRO A 385 7.42 15.59 33.65
CA PRO A 385 8.06 14.61 32.78
C PRO A 385 7.87 14.93 31.29
N TYR A 386 6.68 15.39 30.90
CA TYR A 386 6.36 15.79 29.53
C TYR A 386 7.13 17.04 29.12
N SER A 387 7.09 18.09 29.95
CA SER A 387 7.84 19.34 29.72
C SER A 387 9.35 19.09 29.60
N MET A 388 9.93 18.27 30.49
CA MET A 388 11.35 17.93 30.44
C MET A 388 11.69 17.18 29.15
N LYS A 389 10.84 16.24 28.72
CA LYS A 389 11.07 15.51 27.48
C LYS A 389 10.97 16.42 26.25
N LEU A 390 10.00 17.34 26.21
CA LEU A 390 9.86 18.33 25.14
C LEU A 390 11.10 19.21 25.03
N HIS A 391 11.54 19.82 26.14
CA HIS A 391 12.75 20.64 26.15
C HIS A 391 14.01 19.83 25.82
N SER A 392 14.09 18.57 26.23
CA SER A 392 15.21 17.69 25.85
C SER A 392 15.27 17.46 24.34
N ILE A 393 14.12 17.29 23.67
CA ILE A 393 14.07 17.16 22.21
C ILE A 393 14.38 18.51 21.56
N ASP A 394 13.81 19.59 22.10
CA ASP A 394 14.01 20.94 21.61
C ASP A 394 15.50 21.35 21.58
N ASN A 395 16.22 21.02 22.65
CA ASN A 395 17.66 21.29 22.79
C ASN A 395 18.54 20.49 21.81
N MET A 396 17.99 19.50 21.10
CA MET A 396 18.73 18.82 20.02
C MET A 396 18.86 19.70 18.77
N ARG A 397 18.09 20.80 18.69
CA ARG A 397 18.14 21.73 17.56
C ARG A 397 19.38 22.63 17.65
N GLN A 398 20.03 22.84 16.50
CA GLN A 398 21.11 23.80 16.30
C GLN A 398 20.61 24.86 15.32
N ASP A 399 20.68 26.14 15.71
CA ASP A 399 20.12 27.27 14.94
C ASP A 399 18.65 27.04 14.51
N GLY A 400 17.87 26.43 15.41
CA GLY A 400 16.45 26.13 15.18
C GLY A 400 16.16 24.91 14.31
N LYS A 401 17.18 24.14 13.90
CA LYS A 401 17.04 22.97 13.01
C LYS A 401 17.61 21.70 13.66
N PHE A 402 17.04 20.53 13.34
CA PHE A 402 17.63 19.25 13.72
C PHE A 402 18.76 18.91 12.73
N MET A 403 20.01 19.00 13.20
CA MET A 403 21.20 18.71 12.40
C MET A 403 21.69 17.29 12.67
N ILE A 404 22.10 16.56 11.61
CA ILE A 404 22.69 15.22 11.73
C ILE A 404 23.94 15.18 10.84
N ASN A 405 25.12 14.99 11.43
CA ASN A 405 26.42 15.00 10.73
C ASN A 405 26.64 16.25 9.84
N ASP A 406 26.32 17.44 10.37
CA ASP A 406 26.38 18.74 9.67
C ASP A 406 25.44 18.90 8.46
N ASP A 407 24.62 17.89 8.14
CA ASP A 407 23.54 17.97 7.16
C ASP A 407 22.21 18.36 7.84
N ILE A 408 21.34 19.04 7.08
CA ILE A 408 19.93 19.27 7.42
C ILE A 408 19.11 18.16 6.77
N PRO A 409 18.59 17.17 7.51
CA PRO A 409 17.78 16.11 6.92
C PRO A 409 16.38 16.63 6.53
N GLU A 410 15.78 16.00 5.52
CA GLU A 410 14.41 16.26 5.09
C GLU A 410 13.38 15.90 6.17
N GLY A 411 12.26 16.63 6.20
CA GLY A 411 11.20 16.46 7.19
C GLY A 411 11.25 17.40 8.39
N GLN A 412 12.12 18.43 8.38
CA GLN A 412 12.21 19.44 9.45
C GLN A 412 10.87 20.07 9.79
N GLY A 413 10.08 20.41 8.76
CA GLY A 413 8.76 21.03 8.93
C GLY A 413 7.84 20.15 9.76
N SER A 414 7.67 18.88 9.38
CA SER A 414 6.82 17.92 10.08
C SER A 414 7.26 17.66 11.52
N VAL A 415 8.56 17.55 11.77
CA VAL A 415 9.09 17.36 13.14
C VAL A 415 8.88 18.62 13.99
N THR A 416 9.08 19.80 13.40
CA THR A 416 8.93 21.09 14.09
C THR A 416 7.46 21.38 14.41
N GLU A 417 6.57 21.12 13.47
CA GLU A 417 5.12 21.23 13.65
C GLU A 417 4.64 20.29 14.76
N LEU A 418 5.04 19.02 14.71
CA LEU A 418 4.67 18.04 15.74
C LEU A 418 5.24 18.41 17.13
N LEU A 419 6.46 18.94 17.19
CA LEU A 419 7.04 19.45 18.43
C LEU A 419 6.22 20.62 18.98
N ALA A 420 5.83 21.57 18.13
CA ALA A 420 4.99 22.71 18.51
C ALA A 420 3.62 22.24 19.02
N GLU A 421 2.95 21.33 18.32
CA GLU A 421 1.68 20.74 18.77
C GLU A 421 1.79 20.08 20.15
N CYS A 422 2.89 19.38 20.44
CA CYS A 422 3.08 18.79 21.75
C CYS A 422 3.30 19.84 22.84
N PHE A 423 4.00 20.94 22.54
CA PHE A 423 4.12 22.08 23.46
C PHE A 423 2.76 22.72 23.73
N GLU A 424 1.94 22.93 22.69
CA GLU A 424 0.59 23.49 22.83
C GLU A 424 -0.31 22.58 23.68
N LEU A 425 -0.36 21.28 23.39
CA LEU A 425 -1.14 20.32 24.20
C LEU A 425 -0.72 20.31 25.68
N ASN A 426 0.59 20.36 25.93
CA ASN A 426 1.12 20.41 27.29
C ASN A 426 0.79 21.74 27.99
N TYR A 427 0.79 22.85 27.25
CA TYR A 427 0.39 24.15 27.77
C TYR A 427 -1.10 24.22 28.09
N GLU A 428 -1.98 23.73 27.21
CA GLU A 428 -3.42 23.64 27.46
C GLU A 428 -3.73 22.84 28.73
N LEU A 429 -3.08 21.68 28.91
CA LEU A 429 -3.23 20.85 30.11
C LEU A 429 -2.78 21.58 31.37
N ARG A 430 -1.71 22.36 31.26
CA ARG A 430 -1.19 23.16 32.38
C ARG A 430 -2.17 24.25 32.78
N VAL A 431 -2.71 25.00 31.82
CA VAL A 431 -3.70 26.05 32.08
C VAL A 431 -4.94 25.45 32.75
N ALA A 432 -5.45 24.34 32.24
CA ALA A 432 -6.61 23.65 32.84
C ALA A 432 -6.35 23.20 34.28
N ALA A 433 -5.13 22.74 34.60
CA ALA A 433 -4.76 22.34 35.95
C ALA A 433 -4.59 23.53 36.91
N GLU A 434 -4.08 24.67 36.41
CA GLU A 434 -4.01 25.93 37.18
C GLU A 434 -5.43 26.45 37.49
N GLU A 435 -6.34 26.45 36.51
CA GLU A 435 -7.74 26.84 36.70
C GLU A 435 -8.48 25.93 37.70
N GLN A 436 -8.24 24.61 37.65
CA GLN A 436 -8.81 23.66 38.62
C GLN A 436 -8.28 23.85 40.04
N ALA A 437 -7.05 24.35 40.21
CA ALA A 437 -6.47 24.63 41.52
C ALA A 437 -6.98 25.96 42.12
N GLU A 438 -7.47 26.88 41.29
CA GLU A 438 -8.05 28.16 41.68
C GLU A 438 -9.56 28.09 41.96
N ALA A 439 -10.25 27.05 41.46
CA ALA A 439 -11.66 26.74 41.72
C ALA A 439 -11.87 25.93 43.00
#